data_AF-A0A382GVY5-F1
#
_entry.id   AF-A0A382GVY5-F1
#
_cell.length_a   1.000
_cell.length_b   1.000
_cell.length_c   1.000
_cell.angle_alpha   90.00
_cell.angle_beta   90.00
_cell.angle_gamma   90.00
#
_symmetry.space_group_name_H-M   'P 1'
#
loop_
_entity.id
_entity.type
_entity.pdbx_description
1 polymer ?
#
loop_
_entity_poly.entity_id
_entity_poly.type
_entity_poly.pdbx_seq_one_letter_code
_entity_poly.pdbx_strand_id
1 'polypeptide(L)'
;MKKYLILFICVFGCNSNPNLNKVNISVGDGEMTMIWVPSGSFMMGSSDSMAKNDEMPIHKVELDGFWISETAITNNQFEAFVKETKYVTTAEVAPSLDDIMSQLPKNTPPPPKELLVPGSLTFINSDQPAHPNSSIDWWKWSPQISWKNPRGKDSSIDGLGNHPVVHVSWYDAQEYSLWLNMELPTEAQWEYAAKLGGVSNRRQINIWQGIFPISNNRTDGHLKTNPVKYYKPNNIGL
;
A
#
# COMPACT_ATOMS: atom_id res chain seq x y z
N MET A 1 -59.73 2.27 -33.44
CA MET A 1 -59.03 1.76 -32.24
C MET A 1 -57.57 1.49 -32.62
N LYS A 2 -56.63 2.36 -32.20
CA LYS A 2 -55.19 2.18 -32.48
C LYS A 2 -54.63 1.17 -31.46
N LYS A 3 -54.09 0.05 -31.94
CA LYS A 3 -53.39 -0.95 -31.11
C LYS A 3 -51.94 -0.49 -30.96
N TYR A 4 -51.52 -0.19 -29.73
CA TYR A 4 -50.12 0.07 -29.40
C TYR A 4 -49.46 -1.24 -28.98
N LEU A 5 -48.36 -1.59 -29.64
CA LEU A 5 -47.49 -2.72 -29.28
C LEU A 5 -46.52 -2.23 -28.21
N ILE A 6 -46.67 -2.69 -26.96
CA ILE A 6 -45.74 -2.41 -25.88
C ILE A 6 -44.64 -3.47 -25.93
N LEU A 7 -43.43 -3.04 -26.31
CA LEU A 7 -42.24 -3.88 -26.30
C LEU A 7 -41.66 -3.88 -24.87
N PHE A 8 -41.83 -4.99 -24.16
CA PHE A 8 -41.18 -5.22 -22.87
C PHE A 8 -39.71 -5.57 -23.11
N ILE A 9 -38.81 -4.61 -22.88
CA ILE A 9 -37.37 -4.87 -22.83
C ILE A 9 -37.06 -5.41 -21.43
N CYS A 10 -36.95 -6.74 -21.31
CA CYS A 10 -36.39 -7.38 -20.13
C CYS A 10 -34.88 -7.07 -20.08
N VAL A 11 -34.50 -6.10 -19.26
CA VAL A 11 -33.10 -5.90 -18.88
C VAL A 11 -32.76 -6.99 -17.86
N PHE A 12 -32.09 -8.06 -18.31
CA PHE A 12 -31.46 -8.99 -17.39
C PHE A 12 -30.32 -8.25 -16.68
N GLY A 13 -30.51 -7.96 -15.41
CA GLY A 13 -29.42 -7.52 -14.54
C GLY A 13 -28.40 -8.65 -14.45
N CYS A 14 -27.22 -8.46 -15.02
CA CYS A 14 -26.06 -9.31 -14.77
C CYS A 14 -25.68 -9.18 -13.29
N ASN A 15 -26.26 -10.03 -12.44
CA ASN A 15 -25.79 -10.24 -11.09
C ASN A 15 -24.77 -11.40 -11.13
N SER A 16 -23.70 -11.21 -11.89
CA SER A 16 -22.54 -12.09 -11.85
C SER A 16 -21.62 -11.57 -10.75
N ASN A 17 -21.71 -12.16 -9.55
CA ASN A 17 -20.54 -12.16 -8.69
C ASN A 17 -19.41 -12.79 -9.52
N PRO A 18 -18.32 -12.06 -9.84
CA PRO A 18 -17.22 -12.66 -10.57
C PRO A 18 -16.78 -13.89 -9.76
N ASN A 19 -16.71 -15.04 -10.41
CA ASN A 19 -16.16 -16.24 -9.78
C ASN A 19 -14.67 -15.94 -9.58
N LEU A 20 -14.29 -15.54 -8.37
CA LEU A 20 -12.94 -15.08 -8.09
C LEU A 20 -12.02 -16.28 -8.12
N ASN A 21 -11.18 -16.38 -9.16
CA ASN A 21 -10.12 -17.37 -9.16
C ASN A 21 -9.08 -16.93 -8.14
N LYS A 22 -8.90 -17.76 -7.10
CA LYS A 22 -7.90 -17.58 -6.05
C LYS A 22 -6.96 -18.77 -6.04
N VAL A 23 -5.68 -18.52 -5.76
CA VAL A 23 -4.70 -19.58 -5.47
C VAL A 23 -3.99 -19.24 -4.18
N ASN A 24 -3.75 -20.25 -3.33
CA ASN A 24 -2.89 -20.08 -2.17
C ASN A 24 -1.49 -20.60 -2.52
N ILE A 25 -0.49 -19.82 -2.14
CA ILE A 25 0.91 -20.22 -2.20
C ILE A 25 1.48 -20.30 -0.78
N SER A 26 2.39 -21.24 -0.54
CA SER A 26 3.09 -21.35 0.74
C SER A 26 4.14 -20.27 0.85
N VAL A 27 4.22 -19.63 2.02
CA VAL A 27 5.22 -18.59 2.34
C VAL A 27 5.72 -18.85 3.76
N GLY A 28 6.89 -19.49 3.88
CA GLY A 28 7.36 -20.05 5.15
C GLY A 28 6.34 -21.03 5.74
N ASP A 29 6.00 -20.84 7.02
CA ASP A 29 4.99 -21.64 7.72
C ASP A 29 3.54 -21.18 7.48
N GLY A 30 3.35 -20.14 6.66
CA GLY A 30 2.05 -19.54 6.35
C GLY A 30 1.65 -19.67 4.89
N GLU A 31 0.57 -18.98 4.54
CA GLU A 31 0.07 -18.90 3.17
C GLU A 31 -0.11 -17.43 2.73
N MET A 32 -0.02 -17.22 1.42
CA MET A 32 -0.46 -16.01 0.76
C MET A 32 -1.49 -16.37 -0.31
N THR A 33 -2.60 -15.66 -0.32
CA THR A 33 -3.64 -15.82 -1.35
C THR A 33 -3.38 -14.83 -2.47
N MET A 34 -3.39 -15.33 -3.71
CA MET A 34 -3.35 -14.52 -4.93
C MET A 34 -4.74 -14.52 -5.58
N ILE A 35 -5.11 -13.39 -6.19
CA ILE A 35 -6.38 -13.18 -6.88
C ILE A 35 -6.09 -12.94 -8.37
N TRP A 36 -6.84 -13.62 -9.23
CA TRP A 36 -6.80 -13.38 -10.67
C TRP A 36 -7.59 -12.12 -11.04
N VAL A 37 -6.91 -11.17 -11.66
CA VAL A 37 -7.51 -10.00 -12.31
C VAL A 37 -7.61 -10.30 -13.81
N PRO A 38 -8.81 -10.33 -14.42
CA PRO A 38 -8.96 -10.62 -15.83
C PRO A 38 -8.34 -9.51 -16.70
N SER A 39 -7.99 -9.84 -17.95
CA SER A 39 -7.58 -8.82 -18.92
C SER A 39 -8.71 -7.83 -19.18
N GLY A 40 -8.35 -6.62 -19.58
CA GLY A 40 -9.34 -5.61 -19.92
C GLY A 40 -8.74 -4.24 -20.15
N SER A 41 -9.62 -3.25 -20.24
CA SER A 41 -9.23 -1.86 -20.38
C SER A 41 -9.97 -0.98 -19.39
N PHE A 42 -9.34 0.08 -18.93
CA PHE A 42 -9.95 1.07 -18.06
C PHE A 42 -9.40 2.47 -18.32
N MET A 43 -10.05 3.46 -17.74
CA MET A 43 -9.57 4.84 -17.72
C MET A 43 -8.73 5.04 -16.45
N MET A 44 -7.41 5.13 -16.62
CA MET A 44 -6.44 5.36 -15.54
C MET A 44 -6.35 6.86 -15.21
N GLY A 45 -6.10 7.20 -13.95
CA GLY A 45 -6.05 8.57 -13.45
C GLY A 45 -7.39 9.10 -12.94
N SER A 46 -7.44 10.41 -12.68
CA SER A 46 -8.59 11.09 -12.07
C SER A 46 -8.90 12.42 -12.77
N SER A 47 -10.17 12.80 -12.74
CA SER A 47 -10.66 14.13 -13.14
C SER A 47 -11.39 14.82 -11.97
N ASP A 48 -11.19 14.32 -10.75
CA ASP A 48 -11.74 14.94 -9.55
C ASP A 48 -11.12 16.32 -9.34
N SER A 49 -11.84 17.25 -8.73
CA SER A 49 -11.33 18.61 -8.48
C SER A 49 -10.15 18.63 -7.51
N MET A 50 -9.94 17.56 -6.74
CA MET A 50 -8.79 17.38 -5.85
C MET A 50 -7.63 16.64 -6.52
N ALA A 51 -7.77 16.16 -7.75
CA ALA A 51 -6.72 15.44 -8.45
C ALA A 51 -5.49 16.33 -8.64
N LYS A 52 -4.31 15.78 -8.37
CA LYS A 52 -3.05 16.45 -8.63
C LYS A 52 -2.65 16.37 -10.11
N ASN A 53 -1.65 17.16 -10.50
CA ASN A 53 -1.16 17.20 -11.87
C ASN A 53 -0.62 15.84 -12.36
N ASP A 54 -0.04 15.06 -11.46
CA ASP A 54 0.48 13.71 -11.70
C ASP A 54 -0.61 12.62 -11.72
N GLU A 55 -1.85 12.93 -11.32
CA GLU A 55 -3.01 12.05 -11.46
C GLU A 55 -3.77 12.28 -12.79
N MET A 56 -3.31 13.25 -13.60
CA MET A 56 -3.91 13.70 -14.85
C MET A 56 -2.92 13.59 -16.03
N PRO A 57 -3.40 13.50 -17.28
CA PRO A 57 -4.79 13.37 -17.69
C PRO A 57 -5.29 11.93 -17.54
N ILE A 58 -6.62 11.78 -17.46
CA ILE A 58 -7.25 10.48 -17.64
C ILE A 58 -6.90 9.94 -19.04
N HIS A 59 -6.45 8.70 -19.11
CA HIS A 59 -6.13 8.03 -20.37
C HIS A 59 -6.53 6.55 -20.34
N LYS A 60 -6.76 5.96 -21.52
CA LYS A 60 -7.14 4.56 -21.65
C LYS A 60 -5.89 3.68 -21.51
N VAL A 61 -5.97 2.65 -20.67
CA VAL A 61 -4.94 1.61 -20.53
C VAL A 61 -5.57 0.26 -20.80
N GLU A 62 -4.83 -0.62 -21.49
CA GLU A 62 -5.21 -2.01 -21.76
C GLU A 62 -4.18 -2.93 -21.09
N LEU A 63 -4.65 -3.97 -20.40
CA LEU A 63 -3.81 -4.90 -19.64
C LEU A 63 -4.23 -6.34 -19.94
N ASP A 64 -3.23 -7.21 -20.02
CA ASP A 64 -3.44 -8.65 -19.91
C ASP A 64 -3.88 -9.05 -18.50
N GLY A 65 -4.40 -10.26 -18.35
CA GLY A 65 -4.80 -10.78 -17.04
C GLY A 65 -3.57 -11.13 -16.19
N PHE A 66 -3.66 -10.93 -14.88
CA PHE A 66 -2.54 -11.12 -13.97
C PHE A 66 -3.01 -11.58 -12.59
N TRP A 67 -2.08 -12.12 -11.79
CA TRP A 67 -2.30 -12.43 -10.39
C TRP A 67 -1.80 -11.28 -9.52
N ILE A 68 -2.55 -10.92 -8.47
CA ILE A 68 -2.12 -9.95 -7.46
C ILE A 68 -2.39 -10.52 -6.06
N SER A 69 -1.54 -10.20 -5.08
CA SER A 69 -1.76 -10.66 -3.71
C SER A 69 -3.08 -10.09 -3.16
N GLU A 70 -3.87 -10.93 -2.48
CA GLU A 70 -5.14 -10.53 -1.86
C GLU A 70 -4.96 -9.40 -0.85
N THR A 71 -3.81 -9.38 -0.19
CA THR A 71 -3.49 -8.40 0.85
C THR A 71 -2.12 -7.79 0.61
N ALA A 72 -1.83 -6.70 1.33
CA ALA A 72 -0.45 -6.30 1.57
C ALA A 72 0.33 -7.44 2.25
N ILE A 73 1.65 -7.45 2.04
CA ILE A 73 2.55 -8.43 2.65
C ILE A 73 2.57 -8.25 4.17
N THR A 74 2.40 -9.34 4.90
CA THR A 74 2.36 -9.34 6.37
C THR A 74 3.74 -9.45 7.01
N ASN A 75 3.85 -9.08 8.30
CA ASN A 75 5.08 -9.29 9.07
C ASN A 75 5.52 -10.76 9.09
N ASN A 76 4.62 -11.73 9.25
CA ASN A 76 4.99 -13.15 9.25
C ASN A 76 5.52 -13.62 7.89
N GLN A 77 4.90 -13.17 6.79
CA GLN A 77 5.35 -13.50 5.44
C GLN A 77 6.74 -12.90 5.15
N PHE A 78 6.95 -11.63 5.52
CA PHE A 78 8.26 -10.98 5.37
C PHE A 78 9.32 -11.59 6.31
N GLU A 79 8.94 -12.01 7.51
CA GLU A 79 9.83 -12.72 8.42
C GLU A 79 10.30 -14.06 7.83
N ALA A 80 9.43 -14.80 7.14
CA ALA A 80 9.81 -16.03 6.44
C ALA A 80 10.91 -15.77 5.40
N PHE A 81 10.73 -14.75 4.56
CA PHE A 81 11.74 -14.29 3.61
C PHE A 81 13.08 -14.00 4.30
N VAL A 82 13.08 -13.19 5.35
CA VAL A 82 14.31 -12.83 6.08
C VAL A 82 14.94 -14.04 6.77
N LYS A 83 14.14 -14.95 7.33
CA LYS A 83 14.64 -16.18 7.99
C LYS A 83 15.37 -17.09 7.01
N GLU A 84 14.84 -17.23 5.80
CA GLU A 84 15.40 -18.12 4.77
C GLU A 84 16.63 -17.50 4.09
N THR A 85 16.54 -16.23 3.68
CA THR A 85 17.55 -15.57 2.87
C THR A 85 18.63 -14.84 3.68
N LYS A 86 18.38 -14.61 4.98
CA LYS A 86 19.19 -13.73 5.85
C LYS A 86 19.26 -12.28 5.34
N TYR A 87 18.24 -11.85 4.59
CA TYR A 87 18.15 -10.50 4.05
C TYR A 87 18.22 -9.42 5.15
N VAL A 88 18.89 -8.31 4.84
CA VAL A 88 19.02 -7.14 5.70
C VAL A 88 18.38 -5.98 4.96
N THR A 89 17.34 -5.37 5.53
CA THR A 89 16.60 -4.32 4.81
C THR A 89 17.40 -3.04 4.68
N THR A 90 17.02 -2.20 3.73
CA THR A 90 17.60 -0.85 3.58
C THR A 90 17.53 -0.01 4.86
N ALA A 91 16.48 -0.17 5.69
CA ALA A 91 16.37 0.50 6.99
C ALA A 91 17.36 -0.03 8.05
N GLU A 92 17.90 -1.23 7.85
CA GLU A 92 18.90 -1.87 8.71
C GLU A 92 20.34 -1.56 8.27
N VAL A 93 20.52 -0.83 7.16
CA VAL A 93 21.82 -0.42 6.61
C VAL A 93 22.02 1.09 6.80
N ALA A 94 23.24 1.50 7.18
CA ALA A 94 23.56 2.93 7.28
C ALA A 94 23.57 3.57 5.88
N PRO A 95 22.94 4.74 5.69
CA PRO A 95 22.92 5.38 4.38
C PRO A 95 24.32 5.91 4.01
N SER A 96 24.66 5.82 2.74
CA SER A 96 25.89 6.40 2.19
C SER A 96 25.76 7.91 2.09
N LEU A 97 26.74 8.64 2.62
CA LEU A 97 26.78 10.10 2.47
C LEU A 97 26.83 10.50 1.00
N ASP A 98 27.65 9.82 0.20
CA ASP A 98 27.80 10.13 -1.22
C ASP A 98 26.49 9.92 -1.98
N ASP A 99 25.76 8.84 -1.68
CA ASP A 99 24.46 8.56 -2.31
C ASP A 99 23.43 9.62 -1.94
N ILE A 100 23.39 10.05 -0.67
CA ILE A 100 22.53 11.15 -0.22
C ILE A 100 22.88 12.44 -0.97
N MET A 101 24.16 12.83 -0.94
CA MET A 101 24.60 14.09 -1.52
C MET A 101 24.39 14.15 -3.04
N SER A 102 24.44 13.00 -3.74
CA SER A 102 24.18 12.91 -5.18
C SER A 102 22.74 13.25 -5.58
N GLN A 103 21.79 13.10 -4.65
CA GLN A 103 20.36 13.34 -4.87
C GLN A 103 19.91 14.75 -4.47
N LEU A 104 20.79 15.52 -3.82
CA LEU A 104 20.45 16.83 -3.28
C LEU A 104 20.88 17.97 -4.22
N PRO A 105 20.19 19.13 -4.16
CA PRO A 105 20.63 20.31 -4.90
C PRO A 105 22.08 20.67 -4.61
N LYS A 106 22.78 21.19 -5.63
CA LYS A 106 24.15 21.67 -5.49
C LYS A 106 24.26 22.69 -4.35
N ASN A 107 25.32 22.58 -3.54
CA ASN A 107 25.60 23.38 -2.33
C ASN A 107 24.74 23.06 -1.10
N THR A 108 23.96 21.98 -1.11
CA THR A 108 23.35 21.48 0.13
C THR A 108 24.45 21.06 1.11
N PRO A 109 24.43 21.50 2.39
CA PRO A 109 25.39 21.03 3.37
C PRO A 109 25.15 19.55 3.69
N PRO A 110 26.19 18.78 4.03
CA PRO A 110 26.02 17.38 4.41
C PRO A 110 25.19 17.25 5.69
N PRO A 111 24.38 16.19 5.82
CA PRO A 111 23.68 15.91 7.07
C PRO A 111 24.68 15.65 8.21
N PRO A 112 24.29 15.90 9.47
CA PRO A 112 25.07 15.53 10.63
C PRO A 112 25.42 14.03 10.63
N LYS A 113 26.66 13.68 10.99
CA LYS A 113 27.17 12.30 10.93
C LYS A 113 26.39 11.34 11.84
N GLU A 114 25.86 11.84 12.95
CA GLU A 114 25.02 11.11 13.88
C GLU A 114 23.68 10.65 13.28
N LEU A 115 23.26 11.23 12.14
CA LEU A 115 22.08 10.78 11.40
C LEU A 115 22.41 9.73 10.33
N LEU A 116 23.69 9.52 9.99
CA LEU A 116 24.17 8.54 9.02
C LEU A 116 24.30 7.14 9.66
N VAL A 117 23.20 6.66 10.21
CA VAL A 117 23.09 5.37 10.90
C VAL A 117 21.87 4.62 10.35
N PRO A 118 21.76 3.29 10.52
CA PRO A 118 20.54 2.56 10.17
C PRO A 118 19.32 3.21 10.81
N GLY A 119 18.19 3.24 10.12
CA GLY A 119 16.99 3.87 10.61
C GLY A 119 15.91 4.00 9.54
N SER A 120 14.79 4.58 9.97
CA SER A 120 13.66 4.84 9.09
C SER A 120 12.89 6.06 9.57
N LEU A 121 12.04 6.60 8.71
CA LEU A 121 11.12 7.68 9.07
C LEU A 121 10.01 7.13 9.99
N THR A 122 9.81 7.81 11.11
CA THR A 122 8.69 7.54 12.02
C THR A 122 7.80 8.76 12.14
N PHE A 123 6.50 8.50 12.23
CA PHE A 123 5.51 9.56 12.39
C PHE A 123 5.65 10.24 13.76
N ILE A 124 5.64 11.57 13.76
CA ILE A 124 5.59 12.42 14.95
C ILE A 124 4.29 13.24 14.94
N ASN A 125 3.69 13.41 16.12
CA ASN A 125 2.60 14.38 16.26
C ASN A 125 3.17 15.80 16.20
N SER A 126 2.30 16.75 15.87
CA SER A 126 2.59 18.18 15.94
C SER A 126 1.55 18.89 16.81
N ASP A 127 1.95 20.01 17.40
CA ASP A 127 1.05 20.94 18.08
C ASP A 127 0.36 21.90 17.09
N GLN A 128 0.72 21.83 15.80
CA GLN A 128 0.16 22.64 14.72
C GLN A 128 -0.44 21.75 13.62
N PRO A 129 -1.51 22.19 12.92
CA PRO A 129 -2.08 21.44 11.80
C PRO A 129 -1.07 21.28 10.66
N ALA A 130 -1.23 20.23 9.86
CA ALA A 130 -0.39 20.03 8.68
C ALA A 130 -0.47 21.21 7.71
N HIS A 131 0.69 21.66 7.23
CA HIS A 131 0.76 22.63 6.17
C HIS A 131 0.47 21.94 4.82
N PRO A 132 -0.47 22.45 4.00
CA PRO A 132 -0.85 21.83 2.72
C PRO A 132 0.31 21.62 1.74
N ASN A 133 1.40 22.40 1.89
CA ASN A 133 2.55 22.38 1.01
C ASN A 133 3.74 21.58 1.55
N SER A 134 3.62 20.95 2.72
CA SER A 134 4.66 20.03 3.23
C SER A 134 4.18 18.60 3.18
N SER A 135 5.04 17.70 2.76
CA SER A 135 4.83 16.25 2.79
C SER A 135 5.61 15.54 3.90
N ILE A 136 6.43 16.28 4.68
CA ILE A 136 7.44 15.69 5.56
C ILE A 136 7.42 16.21 7.00
N ASP A 137 6.67 17.27 7.32
CA ASP A 137 6.73 17.93 8.65
C ASP A 137 6.37 17.00 9.83
N TRP A 138 5.60 15.95 9.58
CA TRP A 138 5.18 14.94 10.56
C TRP A 138 6.02 13.65 10.51
N TRP A 139 7.15 13.67 9.81
CA TRP A 139 8.10 12.57 9.72
C TRP A 139 9.43 12.96 10.33
N LYS A 140 10.01 12.05 11.11
CA LYS A 140 11.33 12.22 11.71
C LYS A 140 12.20 11.01 11.39
N TRP A 141 13.45 11.27 10.99
CA TRP A 141 14.46 10.21 10.93
C TRP A 141 14.71 9.65 12.33
N SER A 142 14.43 8.37 12.50
CA SER A 142 14.60 7.66 13.77
C SER A 142 15.66 6.57 13.61
N PRO A 143 16.83 6.74 14.25
CA PRO A 143 17.87 5.73 14.27
C PRO A 143 17.38 4.38 14.78
N GLN A 144 17.91 3.31 14.20
CA GLN A 144 17.71 1.92 14.60
C GLN A 144 16.25 1.47 14.60
N ILE A 145 15.43 2.09 13.74
CA ILE A 145 14.05 1.65 13.45
C ILE A 145 14.05 0.90 12.12
N SER A 146 13.49 -0.31 12.14
CA SER A 146 13.25 -1.15 10.97
C SER A 146 11.90 -1.86 11.08
N TRP A 147 11.64 -2.79 10.17
CA TRP A 147 10.44 -3.61 10.16
C TRP A 147 10.25 -4.44 11.45
N LYS A 148 11.34 -4.74 12.18
CA LYS A 148 11.33 -5.53 13.43
C LYS A 148 10.79 -4.76 14.64
N ASN A 149 10.91 -3.43 14.65
CA ASN A 149 10.56 -2.55 15.76
C ASN A 149 9.81 -1.29 15.27
N PRO A 150 8.67 -1.44 14.56
CA PRO A 150 8.04 -0.38 13.79
C PRO A 150 7.37 0.72 14.60
N ARG A 151 7.30 0.58 15.93
CA ARG A 151 6.66 1.53 16.85
C ARG A 151 7.67 2.23 17.77
N GLY A 152 8.97 2.09 17.51
CA GLY A 152 10.05 2.68 18.29
C GLY A 152 11.07 1.64 18.74
N LYS A 153 12.20 2.10 19.27
CA LYS A 153 13.38 1.27 19.60
C LYS A 153 13.07 0.06 20.51
N ASP A 154 12.13 0.21 21.44
CA ASP A 154 11.76 -0.80 22.43
C ASP A 154 10.52 -1.61 22.01
N SER A 155 10.04 -1.41 20.78
CA SER A 155 8.92 -2.16 20.23
C SER A 155 9.38 -3.41 19.49
N SER A 156 8.46 -4.36 19.33
CA SER A 156 8.63 -5.52 18.47
C SER A 156 7.41 -5.70 17.56
N ILE A 157 7.48 -6.68 16.67
CA ILE A 157 6.33 -7.16 15.90
C ILE A 157 5.51 -8.23 16.64
N ASP A 158 5.74 -8.45 17.94
CA ASP A 158 5.00 -9.44 18.71
C ASP A 158 3.51 -9.09 18.73
N GLY A 159 2.68 -10.07 18.37
CA GLY A 159 1.24 -9.88 18.19
C GLY A 159 0.83 -9.09 16.94
N LEU A 160 1.78 -8.71 16.07
CA LEU A 160 1.54 -7.98 14.82
C LEU A 160 1.80 -8.84 13.57
N GLY A 161 1.85 -10.16 13.71
CA GLY A 161 2.22 -11.07 12.62
C GLY A 161 1.37 -10.95 11.35
N ASN A 162 0.08 -10.60 11.49
CA ASN A 162 -0.87 -10.40 10.38
C ASN A 162 -1.08 -8.92 10.02
N HIS A 163 -0.34 -7.99 10.61
CA HIS A 163 -0.29 -6.59 10.16
C HIS A 163 0.63 -6.47 8.94
N PRO A 164 0.43 -5.45 8.09
CA PRO A 164 1.34 -5.21 6.98
C PRO A 164 2.75 -4.93 7.50
N VAL A 165 3.76 -5.48 6.82
CA VAL A 165 5.15 -5.11 7.06
C VAL A 165 5.37 -3.65 6.65
N VAL A 166 6.16 -2.91 7.45
CA VAL A 166 6.47 -1.49 7.24
C VAL A 166 7.96 -1.25 7.41
N HIS A 167 8.44 -0.03 7.14
CA HIS A 167 9.88 0.29 7.08
C HIS A 167 10.65 -0.59 6.07
N VAL A 168 9.97 -0.91 4.97
CA VAL A 168 10.51 -1.57 3.79
C VAL A 168 10.56 -0.55 2.66
N SER A 169 11.71 -0.45 1.99
CA SER A 169 11.87 0.35 0.78
C SER A 169 11.33 -0.39 -0.45
N TRP A 170 11.36 0.30 -1.58
CA TRP A 170 11.08 -0.32 -2.88
C TRP A 170 12.05 -1.48 -3.18
N TYR A 171 13.33 -1.35 -2.82
CA TYR A 171 14.33 -2.41 -3.02
C TYR A 171 14.03 -3.65 -2.16
N ASP A 172 13.63 -3.43 -0.90
CA ASP A 172 13.25 -4.53 0.01
C ASP A 172 12.02 -5.29 -0.52
N ALA A 173 11.05 -4.55 -1.07
CA ALA A 173 9.85 -5.14 -1.66
C ALA A 173 10.13 -5.89 -2.97
N GLN A 174 11.08 -5.40 -3.78
CA GLN A 174 11.53 -6.07 -5.00
C GLN A 174 12.22 -7.40 -4.68
N GLU A 175 13.17 -7.41 -3.73
CA GLU A 175 13.88 -8.62 -3.31
C GLU A 175 12.94 -9.67 -2.71
N TYR A 176 11.97 -9.23 -1.91
CA TYR A 176 10.90 -10.10 -1.41
C TYR A 176 10.08 -10.73 -2.56
N SER A 177 9.72 -9.94 -3.56
CA SER A 177 8.94 -10.43 -4.71
C SER A 177 9.74 -11.43 -5.53
N LEU A 178 11.02 -11.15 -5.79
CA LEU A 178 11.92 -12.04 -6.52
C LEU A 178 12.12 -13.37 -5.81
N TRP A 179 12.22 -13.38 -4.47
CA TRP A 179 12.31 -14.62 -3.68
C TRP A 179 11.09 -15.55 -3.91
N LEU A 180 9.90 -14.98 -4.13
CA LEU A 180 8.69 -15.73 -4.48
C LEU A 180 8.55 -16.04 -5.97
N ASN A 181 9.54 -15.70 -6.81
CA ASN A 181 9.44 -15.70 -8.28
C ASN A 181 8.25 -14.86 -8.79
N MET A 182 8.02 -13.72 -8.14
CA MET A 182 6.97 -12.75 -8.45
C MET A 182 7.58 -11.38 -8.77
N GLU A 183 6.73 -10.43 -9.09
CA GLU A 183 7.09 -9.02 -9.31
C GLU A 183 6.12 -8.09 -8.59
N LEU A 184 6.55 -6.85 -8.36
CA LEU A 184 5.65 -5.80 -7.91
C LEU A 184 4.66 -5.47 -9.04
N PRO A 185 3.38 -5.20 -8.71
CA PRO A 185 2.44 -4.75 -9.73
C PRO A 185 2.91 -3.42 -10.33
N THR A 186 2.74 -3.26 -11.64
CA THR A 186 2.81 -1.94 -12.26
C THR A 186 1.74 -1.02 -11.67
N GLU A 187 1.95 0.29 -11.75
CA GLU A 187 0.96 1.28 -11.30
C GLU A 187 -0.40 1.05 -11.97
N ALA A 188 -0.40 0.77 -13.28
CA ALA A 188 -1.60 0.47 -14.04
C ALA A 188 -2.32 -0.80 -13.55
N GLN A 189 -1.58 -1.88 -13.28
CA GLN A 189 -2.16 -3.11 -12.70
C GLN A 189 -2.77 -2.85 -11.32
N TRP A 190 -2.08 -2.09 -10.47
CA TRP A 190 -2.55 -1.76 -9.13
C TRP A 190 -3.84 -0.93 -9.17
N GLU A 191 -3.87 0.15 -9.96
CA GLU A 191 -5.06 1.00 -10.10
C GLU A 191 -6.21 0.24 -10.78
N TYR A 192 -5.93 -0.57 -11.79
CA TYR A 192 -6.93 -1.38 -12.46
C TYR A 192 -7.61 -2.36 -11.50
N ALA A 193 -6.83 -3.09 -10.70
CA ALA A 193 -7.37 -4.01 -9.70
C ALA A 193 -8.22 -3.28 -8.64
N ALA A 194 -7.73 -2.14 -8.14
CA ALA A 194 -8.46 -1.33 -7.17
C ALA A 194 -9.79 -0.79 -7.75
N LYS A 195 -9.79 -0.27 -8.99
CA LYS A 195 -10.98 0.25 -9.66
C LYS A 195 -11.97 -0.85 -10.05
N LEU A 196 -11.50 -2.00 -10.51
CA LEU A 196 -12.35 -3.12 -10.90
C LEU A 196 -13.16 -3.66 -9.72
N GLY A 197 -12.57 -3.66 -8.52
CA GLY A 197 -13.27 -4.00 -7.29
C GLY A 197 -14.32 -2.98 -6.83
N GLY A 198 -14.26 -1.75 -7.34
CA GLY A 198 -15.15 -0.66 -6.94
C GLY A 198 -14.96 -0.22 -5.49
N VAL A 199 -15.62 0.89 -5.13
CA VAL A 199 -15.61 1.41 -3.76
C VAL A 199 -16.81 0.84 -3.01
N SER A 200 -16.60 -0.22 -2.23
CA SER A 200 -17.69 -0.92 -1.52
C SER A 200 -18.21 -0.13 -0.30
N ASN A 201 -17.41 0.76 0.31
CA ASN A 201 -17.84 1.71 1.33
C ASN A 201 -16.72 2.75 1.64
N ARG A 202 -16.96 4.06 1.49
CA ARG A 202 -15.95 5.12 1.73
C ARG A 202 -15.43 5.21 3.18
N ARG A 203 -16.00 4.46 4.14
CA ARG A 203 -15.62 4.51 5.57
C ARG A 203 -15.11 3.18 6.15
N GLN A 204 -14.86 2.16 5.33
CA GLN A 204 -14.29 0.88 5.79
C GLN A 204 -12.81 0.76 5.40
N ILE A 205 -12.02 1.75 5.79
CA ILE A 205 -10.57 1.80 5.60
C ILE A 205 -9.92 2.45 6.82
N ASN A 206 -8.70 2.06 7.16
CA ASN A 206 -7.92 2.65 8.24
C ASN A 206 -7.21 3.91 7.73
N ILE A 207 -7.66 5.07 8.19
CA ILE A 207 -7.13 6.38 7.80
C ILE A 207 -7.11 7.31 9.02
N TRP A 208 -6.70 8.56 8.85
CA TRP A 208 -6.80 9.54 9.94
C TRP A 208 -8.21 10.13 10.02
N GLN A 209 -8.75 10.32 11.24
CA GLN A 209 -9.95 11.14 11.45
C GLN A 209 -9.68 12.20 12.51
N GLY A 210 -9.94 13.47 12.21
CA GLY A 210 -9.64 14.60 13.10
C GLY A 210 -8.68 15.59 12.46
N ILE A 211 -7.95 16.33 13.30
CA ILE A 211 -7.03 17.38 12.83
C ILE A 211 -5.64 16.75 12.69
N PHE A 212 -5.22 16.49 11.45
CA PHE A 212 -3.89 15.94 11.19
C PHE A 212 -2.80 17.02 11.29
N PRO A 213 -1.62 16.75 11.89
CA PRO A 213 -1.18 15.55 12.63
C PRO A 213 -1.28 15.75 14.16
N ILE A 214 -2.31 16.47 14.64
CA ILE A 214 -2.50 16.83 16.06
C ILE A 214 -3.30 15.78 16.80
N SER A 215 -4.49 15.46 16.30
CA SER A 215 -5.47 14.59 16.96
C SER A 215 -6.10 13.60 15.98
N ASN A 216 -5.90 12.32 16.27
CA ASN A 216 -6.59 11.22 15.60
C ASN A 216 -7.69 10.69 16.54
N ASN A 217 -8.93 10.85 16.13
CA ASN A 217 -10.15 10.41 16.81
C ASN A 217 -10.34 8.90 16.78
N ARG A 218 -9.65 8.18 15.87
CA ARG A 218 -9.67 6.70 15.76
C ARG A 218 -11.08 6.14 15.66
N THR A 219 -11.96 6.82 14.94
CA THR A 219 -13.34 6.36 14.73
C THR A 219 -13.41 5.07 13.93
N ASP A 220 -12.31 4.72 13.24
CA ASP A 220 -12.10 3.44 12.56
C ASP A 220 -11.54 2.33 13.48
N GLY A 221 -11.22 2.65 14.73
CA GLY A 221 -10.69 1.71 15.72
C GLY A 221 -9.16 1.61 15.79
N HIS A 222 -8.42 2.37 14.97
CA HIS A 222 -6.97 2.19 14.84
C HIS A 222 -6.18 3.50 14.96
N LEU A 223 -5.05 3.45 15.69
CA LEU A 223 -4.08 4.54 15.73
C LEU A 223 -2.92 4.34 14.72
N LYS A 224 -2.57 3.08 14.48
CA LYS A 224 -1.46 2.65 13.62
C LYS A 224 -2.03 1.64 12.61
N THR A 225 -1.20 0.75 12.07
CA THR A 225 -1.67 -0.32 11.19
C THR A 225 -2.71 -1.23 11.89
N ASN A 226 -3.55 -1.87 11.08
CA ASN A 226 -4.47 -2.95 11.46
C ASN A 226 -4.06 -4.25 10.74
N PRO A 227 -4.59 -5.42 11.14
CA PRO A 227 -4.42 -6.66 10.38
C PRO A 227 -4.83 -6.50 8.92
N VAL A 228 -4.12 -7.16 8.00
CA VAL A 228 -4.35 -6.98 6.56
C VAL A 228 -5.73 -7.47 6.07
N LYS A 229 -6.36 -8.41 6.79
CA LYS A 229 -7.74 -8.85 6.57
C LYS A 229 -8.64 -8.35 7.69
N TYR A 230 -8.92 -7.05 7.71
CA TYR A 230 -9.75 -6.42 8.75
C TYR A 230 -11.07 -5.88 8.22
N TYR A 231 -11.02 -5.05 7.18
CA TYR A 231 -12.21 -4.53 6.51
C TYR A 231 -12.73 -5.50 5.46
N LYS A 232 -13.97 -5.26 5.02
CA LYS A 232 -14.57 -6.04 3.94
C LYS A 232 -13.78 -5.78 2.64
N PRO A 233 -13.44 -6.82 1.87
CA PRO A 233 -12.80 -6.63 0.58
C PRO A 233 -13.74 -5.93 -0.42
N ASN A 234 -13.14 -5.41 -1.49
CA ASN A 234 -13.83 -4.91 -2.67
C ASN A 234 -14.47 -6.08 -3.48
N ASN A 235 -15.14 -5.76 -4.59
CA ASN A 235 -15.90 -6.75 -5.36
C ASN A 235 -15.02 -7.83 -6.03
N ILE A 236 -13.70 -7.62 -6.12
CA ILE A 236 -12.76 -8.62 -6.62
C ILE A 236 -11.99 -9.35 -5.51
N GLY A 237 -12.28 -9.05 -4.25
CA GLY A 237 -11.71 -9.76 -3.11
C GLY A 237 -10.43 -9.15 -2.52
N LEU A 238 -10.02 -7.95 -2.93
CA LEU A 238 -8.91 -7.17 -2.33
C LEU A 238 -9.38 -6.32 -1.16
#